data_AF-A0A9N9IV48-F1
#
_entry.id   AF-A0A9N9IV48-F1
#
_cell.length_a   1.000
_cell.length_b   1.000
_cell.length_c   1.000
_cell.angle_alpha   90.00
_cell.angle_beta   90.00
_cell.angle_gamma   90.00
#
_symmetry.space_group_name_H-M   'P 1'
#
loop_
_entity.id
_entity.type
_entity.pdbx_description
1 polymer ?
#
loop_
_entity_poly.entity_id
_entity_poly.type
_entity_poly.pdbx_seq_one_letter_code
_entity_poly.pdbx_strand_id
1 'polypeptide(L)' 'TSPDENFTSLSKLNNHIASFTANLENGDLLNSTQGITQHQATAAYKLLQNVSLLLEKQQEPNCSKNNSFNGT' A
#
# COMPACT_ATOMS: atom_id res chain seq x y z
N THR A 1 17.79 -5.94 -18.48
CA THR A 1 16.76 -4.88 -18.39
C THR A 1 17.44 -3.61 -17.92
N SER A 2 17.21 -2.48 -18.61
CA SER A 2 17.72 -1.17 -18.17
C SER A 2 17.15 -0.83 -16.80
N PRO A 3 17.92 -0.23 -15.88
CA PRO A 3 17.37 0.23 -14.60
C PRO A 3 16.24 1.24 -14.85
N ASP A 4 15.12 1.06 -14.13
CA ASP A 4 13.94 1.91 -14.19
C ASP A 4 14.31 3.36 -13.79
N GLU A 5 13.97 4.33 -14.62
CA GLU A 5 14.21 5.75 -14.36
C GLU A 5 13.47 6.24 -13.11
N ASN A 6 12.30 5.65 -12.79
CA ASN A 6 11.58 5.94 -11.55
C ASN A 6 12.41 5.51 -10.35
N PHE A 7 13.00 4.31 -10.40
CA PHE A 7 13.83 3.81 -9.32
C PHE A 7 15.08 4.68 -9.10
N THR A 8 15.71 5.09 -10.19
CA THR A 8 16.88 5.99 -10.17
C THR A 8 16.56 7.38 -9.67
N SER A 9 15.29 7.81 -9.76
CA SER A 9 14.86 9.12 -9.26
C SER A 9 14.64 9.12 -7.75
N LEU A 10 14.26 7.99 -7.15
CA LEU A 10 14.06 7.88 -5.69
C LEU A 10 15.36 8.04 -4.90
N SER A 11 16.50 7.60 -5.45
CA SER A 11 17.81 7.76 -4.81
C SER A 11 18.32 9.21 -4.77
N LYS A 12 17.65 10.13 -5.48
CA LYS A 12 17.99 11.57 -5.50
C LYS A 12 17.34 12.35 -4.37
N LEU A 13 16.47 11.72 -3.57
CA LEU A 13 15.80 12.39 -2.45
C LEU A 13 16.81 12.65 -1.31
N ASN A 14 16.78 13.86 -0.74
CA ASN A 14 17.60 14.17 0.43
C ASN A 14 17.22 13.26 1.60
N ASN A 15 18.23 12.68 2.27
CA ASN A 15 18.07 11.66 3.32
C ASN A 15 17.44 10.33 2.86
N HIS A 16 17.57 9.98 1.57
CA HIS A 16 17.22 8.64 1.10
C HIS A 16 18.10 7.58 1.78
N ILE A 17 17.46 6.56 2.35
CA ILE A 17 18.14 5.43 3.01
C ILE A 17 18.02 4.17 2.14
N ALA A 18 16.82 3.88 1.64
CA ALA A 18 16.51 2.70 0.85
C ALA A 18 15.28 2.92 -0.03
N SER A 19 15.20 2.21 -1.14
CA SER A 19 14.01 2.14 -1.99
C SER A 19 13.85 0.74 -2.56
N PHE A 20 12.60 0.38 -2.83
CA PHE A 20 12.27 -0.83 -3.56
C PHE A 20 11.05 -0.57 -4.45
N THR A 21 10.93 -1.35 -5.52
CA THR A 21 9.73 -1.46 -6.34
C THR A 21 9.18 -2.87 -6.20
N ALA A 22 7.87 -3.00 -6.06
CA ALA A 22 7.20 -4.28 -5.97
C ALA A 22 6.03 -4.36 -6.94
N ASN A 23 5.66 -5.59 -7.31
CA ASN A 23 4.46 -5.85 -8.09
C ASN A 23 3.21 -5.55 -7.23
N LEU A 24 2.27 -4.79 -7.78
CA LEU A 24 1.05 -4.35 -7.10
C LEU A 24 0.01 -5.46 -6.92
N GLU A 25 0.11 -6.57 -7.64
CA GLU A 25 -0.83 -7.69 -7.57
C GLU A 25 -0.47 -8.69 -6.46
N ASN A 26 0.83 -8.87 -6.20
CA ASN A 26 1.29 -9.94 -5.30
C ASN A 26 2.40 -9.51 -4.31
N GLY A 27 2.96 -8.31 -4.44
CA GLY A 27 4.00 -7.79 -3.56
C GLY A 27 5.39 -8.36 -3.84
N ASP A 28 5.61 -8.95 -5.02
CA ASP A 28 6.92 -9.46 -5.43
C ASP A 28 7.92 -8.34 -5.64
N LEU A 29 9.13 -8.54 -5.09
CA LEU A 29 10.21 -7.58 -5.17
C LEU A 29 10.78 -7.57 -6.61
N LEU A 30 10.67 -6.42 -7.27
CA LEU A 30 11.17 -6.24 -8.64
C LEU A 30 12.58 -5.63 -8.67
N ASN A 31 12.81 -4.61 -7.83
CA ASN A 31 14.09 -3.92 -7.74
C ASN A 31 14.26 -3.32 -6.35
N SER A 32 15.50 -3.22 -5.84
CA SER A 32 15.75 -2.58 -4.54
C SER A 32 17.18 -2.11 -4.35
N THR A 33 17.34 -1.20 -3.40
CA THR A 33 18.63 -0.93 -2.76
C THR A 33 19.08 -2.13 -1.96
N GLN A 34 20.39 -2.28 -1.78
CA GLN A 34 20.98 -3.38 -1.02
C GLN A 34 20.34 -3.49 0.38
N GLY A 35 19.99 -4.72 0.78
CA GLY A 35 19.46 -5.03 2.12
C GLY A 35 17.94 -5.10 2.22
N ILE A 36 17.18 -4.73 1.18
CA ILE A 36 15.74 -5.01 1.14
C ILE A 36 15.49 -6.44 0.66
N THR A 37 14.66 -7.16 1.41
CA THR A 37 14.30 -8.56 1.14
C THR A 37 12.90 -8.67 0.54
N GLN A 38 12.65 -9.77 -0.18
CA GLN A 38 11.31 -10.13 -0.65
C GLN A 38 10.27 -10.10 0.48
N HIS A 39 10.63 -10.60 1.67
CA HIS A 39 9.73 -10.60 2.83
C HIS A 39 9.30 -9.18 3.24
N GLN A 40 10.24 -8.23 3.26
CA GLN A 40 9.93 -6.82 3.56
C GLN A 40 9.04 -6.19 2.50
N ALA A 41 9.28 -6.47 1.21
CA ALA A 41 8.44 -5.99 0.12
C ALA A 41 6.99 -6.51 0.25
N THR A 42 6.83 -7.83 0.49
CA THR A 42 5.52 -8.45 0.70
C THR A 42 4.82 -7.91 1.96
N ALA A 43 5.55 -7.65 3.04
CA ALA A 43 4.97 -7.07 4.26
C ALA A 43 4.43 -5.64 4.00
N ALA A 44 5.19 -4.81 3.29
CA ALA A 44 4.75 -3.47 2.91
C ALA A 44 3.52 -3.52 1.99
N TYR A 45 3.49 -4.44 1.02
CA TYR A 45 2.34 -4.67 0.16
C TYR A 45 1.07 -5.04 0.96
N LYS A 46 1.17 -5.97 1.90
CA LYS A 46 0.04 -6.36 2.77
C LYS A 46 -0.46 -5.20 3.63
N LEU A 47 0.44 -4.36 4.12
CA LEU A 47 0.06 -3.17 4.87
C LEU A 47 -0.76 -2.20 4.00
N LEU A 48 -0.30 -1.93 2.77
CA LEU A 48 -1.01 -1.06 1.83
C LEU A 48 -2.40 -1.61 1.49
N GLN A 49 -2.53 -2.93 1.24
CA GLN A 49 -3.84 -3.56 1.04
C GLN A 49 -4.78 -3.36 2.24
N ASN A 50 -4.28 -3.58 3.46
CA ASN A 50 -5.09 -3.40 4.66
C ASN A 50 -5.54 -1.95 4.84
N VAL A 51 -4.67 -0.98 4.53
CA VAL A 51 -5.02 0.44 4.55
C VAL A 51 -6.10 0.76 3.52
N SER A 52 -5.98 0.28 2.28
CA SER A 52 -7.00 0.46 1.25
C SER A 52 -8.36 -0.10 1.67
N LEU A 53 -8.39 -1.34 2.19
CA LEU A 53 -9.62 -1.98 2.67
C LEU A 53 -10.26 -1.23 3.84
N LEU A 54 -9.46 -0.67 4.76
CA LEU A 54 -9.97 0.15 5.85
C LEU A 54 -10.59 1.46 5.35
N LEU A 55 -9.96 2.11 4.36
CA LEU A 55 -10.48 3.33 3.76
C LEU A 55 -11.80 3.09 3.00
N GLU A 56 -11.91 1.96 2.27
CA GLU A 56 -13.16 1.56 1.62
C GLU A 56 -14.29 1.35 2.65
N LYS A 57 -14.00 0.65 3.76
CA LYS A 57 -14.97 0.44 4.85
C LYS A 57 -15.39 1.72 5.55
N GLN A 58 -14.54 2.74 5.59
CA GLN A 58 -14.90 4.05 6.14
C GLN A 58 -15.79 4.87 5.21
N GLN A 59 -15.74 4.59 3.90
CA GLN A 59 -16.59 5.24 2.89
C GLN A 59 -17.95 4.59 2.74
N GLU A 60 -18.13 3.33 3.18
CA GLU A 60 -19.46 2.76 3.34
C GLU A 60 -20.24 3.69 4.30
N PRO A 61 -21.34 4.33 3.84
CA PRO A 61 -22.13 5.16 4.71
C PRO A 61 -22.53 4.29 5.89
N ASN A 62 -22.37 4.81 7.11
CA ASN A 62 -23.21 4.37 8.20
C ASN A 62 -24.65 4.51 7.69
N CYS A 63 -25.22 3.42 7.19
CA CYS A 63 -26.66 3.19 7.17
C CYS A 63 -27.04 3.11 8.64
N SER A 64 -27.02 4.27 9.29
CA SER A 64 -27.66 4.55 10.55
C SER A 64 -29.04 3.95 10.40
N LYS A 65 -29.24 2.82 11.07
CA LYS A 65 -30.54 2.22 11.28
C LYS A 65 -31.41 3.30 11.90
N ASN A 66 -32.14 4.05 11.07
CA ASN A 66 -33.35 4.71 11.50
C ASN A 66 -34.35 3.58 11.76
N ASN A 67 -34.22 2.95 12.93
CA ASN A 67 -35.34 2.27 13.56
C ASN A 67 -36.39 3.34 13.88
N SER A 68 -37.17 3.72 12.87
CA SER A 68 -38.45 4.35 13.08
C SER A 68 -39.41 3.25 13.53
N PHE A 69 -39.30 2.87 14.81
CA PHE A 69 -40.38 2.20 15.52
C PHE A 69 -41.51 3.24 15.66
N ASN A 70 -42.34 3.38 14.63
CA ASN A 70 -43.65 4.00 14.80
C ASN A 70 -44.61 2.89 15.21
N GLY A 71 -44.72 2.69 16.52
CA GLY A 71 -45.89 2.05 17.10
C GLY A 71 -47.02 3.07 17.16
N THR A 72 -48.08 2.82 16.38
CA THR A 72 -49.50 3.08 16.68
C THR A 72 -50.33 2.30 15.68
#